data_AF-F9P447-F1
#
_entry.id   AF-F9P447-F1
#
_cell.length_a   1.000
_cell.length_b   1.000
_cell.length_c   1.000
_cell.angle_alpha   90.00
_cell.angle_beta   90.00
_cell.angle_gamma   90.00
#
_symmetry.space_group_name_H-M   'P 1'
#
loop_
_entity.id
_entity.type
_entity.pdbx_description
1 polymer ?
#
loop_
_entity_poly.entity_id
_entity_poly.type
_entity_poly.pdbx_seq_one_letter_code
_entity_poly.pdbx_strand_id
1 'polypeptide(L)'
;MTVAEIAKRIKREPAEIVKKLFMMGVMATQNQSLDGDTIELLMVDYGIEAHAKVEVDNADIERFFVDEDYLDPDALVERPPVVTIMGHVDHGKTTLLDTLRNSRVATGEAGGITQHIGAYQIEENGKKITFLDTPGHAAFTSMRARGASVTDITILVVAADDGVMPQTIEAINHSKAANVPIIVAINKIDKPGANPERVIGELAEYGVMSTAWGGDSEFVEISAKFNQNIDELLETVLLVAEIQELKADPKVRAIGTVIEARLDKGKGAVATLLVQQGTLNVQDPIVVGNTFGRVRAMTNDRGRRVKVAGPSTPVSITGLNETPMAGDHFAVYEDEKAARAAGEERAKRALMKQRQATHRVSLENLFDTLKAGEVKSVNVIIKADVQGSAEALTASLQKIEVEGVKVTIVHSAVGAINESDVTLAEASNAFIIGFNVRPTPQARQQAEADDVEMRLHSIIYKVIEEVEDAMKGMLDPEFEEKLLAKLSFVKPSRFLKSVPSADLWWLAVK
;
A
#
# COMPACT_ATOMS: atom_id res chain seq x y z
N MET A 1 8.32 34.94 5.54
CA MET A 1 9.52 35.81 5.50
C MET A 1 9.66 36.50 6.85
N THR A 2 10.89 36.70 7.34
CA THR A 2 11.11 37.41 8.61
C THR A 2 11.07 38.93 8.45
N VAL A 3 10.80 39.67 9.53
CA VAL A 3 10.80 41.15 9.53
C VAL A 3 12.14 41.71 9.04
N ALA A 4 13.26 41.09 9.42
CA ALA A 4 14.60 41.47 8.97
C ALA A 4 14.80 41.26 7.45
N GLU A 5 14.29 40.16 6.89
CA GLU A 5 14.35 39.88 5.45
C GLU A 5 13.50 40.86 4.64
N ILE A 6 12.32 41.20 5.14
CA ILE A 6 11.43 42.19 4.53
C ILE A 6 12.09 43.57 4.53
N ALA A 7 12.66 43.99 5.67
CA ALA A 7 13.40 45.24 5.82
C ALA A 7 14.54 45.38 4.81
N LYS A 8 15.30 44.29 4.63
CA LYS A 8 16.39 44.23 3.65
C LYS A 8 15.89 44.35 2.21
N ARG A 9 14.73 43.78 1.89
CA ARG A 9 14.12 43.80 0.54
C ARG A 9 13.57 45.17 0.17
N ILE A 10 12.94 45.88 1.11
CA ILE A 10 12.41 47.23 0.91
C ILE A 10 13.43 48.34 1.23
N LYS A 11 14.67 47.96 1.59
CA LYS A 11 15.78 48.85 1.97
C LYS A 11 15.41 49.82 3.11
N ARG A 12 14.83 49.30 4.18
CA ARG A 12 14.45 50.04 5.40
C ARG A 12 15.07 49.41 6.64
N GLU A 13 15.05 50.17 7.73
CA GLU A 13 15.53 49.71 9.03
C GLU A 13 14.52 48.71 9.65
N PRO A 14 14.95 47.54 10.15
CA PRO A 14 14.05 46.57 10.79
C PRO A 14 13.25 47.17 11.96
N ALA A 15 13.84 48.13 12.68
CA ALA A 15 13.17 48.84 13.77
C ALA A 15 11.97 49.68 13.30
N GLU A 16 12.02 50.23 12.08
CA GLU A 16 10.91 50.99 11.48
C GLU A 16 9.73 50.05 11.19
N ILE A 17 10.01 48.86 10.67
CA ILE A 17 8.99 47.86 10.34
C ILE A 17 8.33 47.29 11.59
N VAL A 18 9.12 46.95 12.63
CA VAL A 18 8.58 46.48 13.91
C VAL A 18 7.65 47.53 14.53
N LYS A 19 8.03 48.82 14.47
CA LYS A 19 7.20 49.91 14.97
C LYS A 19 5.89 50.03 14.19
N LYS A 20 5.92 49.80 12.87
CA LYS A 20 4.73 49.89 12.01
C LYS A 20 3.78 48.71 12.22
N LEU A 21 4.31 47.50 12.33
CA LEU A 21 3.55 46.30 12.71
C LEU A 21 2.87 46.50 14.07
N PHE A 22 3.57 47.11 15.03
CA PHE A 22 2.99 47.45 16.32
C PHE A 22 1.82 48.45 16.22
N MET A 23 1.93 49.48 15.35
CA MET A 23 0.83 50.42 15.10
C MET A 23 -0.38 49.76 14.42
N MET A 24 -0.16 48.67 13.69
CA MET A 24 -1.20 47.85 13.05
C MET A 24 -1.77 46.77 14.01
N GLY A 25 -1.33 46.73 15.27
CA GLY A 25 -1.79 45.77 16.28
C GLY A 25 -1.09 44.41 16.25
N VAL A 26 -0.05 44.24 15.43
CA VAL A 26 0.71 43.00 15.30
C VAL A 26 2.02 43.10 16.09
N MET A 27 2.15 42.31 17.16
CA MET A 27 3.40 42.20 17.91
C MET A 27 4.33 41.19 17.25
N ALA A 28 5.37 41.69 16.56
CA ALA A 28 6.37 40.87 15.91
C ALA A 28 7.80 41.30 16.28
N THR A 29 8.70 40.33 16.45
CA THR A 29 10.14 40.57 16.67
C THR A 29 10.93 40.49 15.35
N GLN A 30 12.15 41.03 15.31
CA GLN A 30 12.95 41.11 14.06
C GLN A 30 13.16 39.75 13.36
N ASN A 31 13.24 38.67 14.13
CA ASN A 31 13.49 37.31 13.64
C ASN A 31 12.21 36.48 13.47
N GLN A 32 11.03 37.06 13.74
CA GLN A 32 9.76 36.37 13.64
C GLN A 32 9.29 36.37 12.19
N SER A 33 8.82 35.22 11.71
CA SER A 33 8.18 35.12 10.40
C SER A 33 6.77 35.71 10.47
N LEU A 34 6.42 36.50 9.46
CA LEU A 34 5.06 37.02 9.26
C LEU A 34 4.29 36.14 8.26
N ASP A 35 2.97 36.11 8.44
CA ASP A 35 1.98 35.53 7.52
C ASP A 35 1.78 36.42 6.28
N GLY A 36 1.29 35.80 5.19
CA GLY A 36 1.14 36.46 3.88
C GLY A 36 0.24 37.69 3.93
N ASP A 37 -0.90 37.58 4.62
CA ASP A 37 -1.90 38.64 4.75
C ASP A 37 -1.32 39.87 5.49
N THR A 38 -0.57 39.64 6.57
CA THR A 38 0.13 40.71 7.30
C THR A 38 1.23 41.36 6.46
N ILE A 39 1.94 40.59 5.62
CA ILE A 39 2.96 41.12 4.72
C ILE A 39 2.31 41.97 3.63
N GLU A 40 1.23 41.52 3.00
CA GLU A 40 0.51 42.31 1.98
C GLU A 40 0.01 43.63 2.57
N LEU A 41 -0.64 43.57 3.74
CA LEU A 41 -1.17 44.76 4.42
C LEU A 41 -0.05 45.75 4.79
N LEU A 42 1.10 45.25 5.26
CA LEU A 42 2.27 46.08 5.56
C LEU A 42 2.81 46.76 4.29
N MET A 43 2.78 46.07 3.14
CA MET A 43 3.35 46.55 1.87
C MET A 43 2.46 47.57 1.16
N VAL A 44 1.14 47.44 1.27
CA VAL A 44 0.16 48.47 0.84
C VAL A 44 0.49 49.82 1.47
N ASP A 45 0.85 49.80 2.74
CA ASP A 45 1.19 50.97 3.54
C ASP A 45 2.54 51.62 3.15
N TYR A 46 3.34 50.95 2.31
CA TYR A 46 4.54 51.48 1.66
C TYR A 46 4.34 51.76 0.16
N GLY A 47 3.12 51.58 -0.37
CA GLY A 47 2.80 51.76 -1.78
C GLY A 47 3.43 50.69 -2.68
N ILE A 48 3.70 49.51 -2.14
CA ILE A 48 4.28 48.37 -2.86
C ILE A 48 3.21 47.30 -2.97
N GLU A 49 2.82 46.93 -4.19
CA GLU A 49 2.02 45.73 -4.42
C GLU A 49 2.89 44.49 -4.19
N ALA A 50 2.73 43.88 -3.03
CA ALA A 50 3.36 42.61 -2.73
C ALA A 50 2.48 41.50 -3.28
N HIS A 51 2.87 40.92 -4.40
CA HIS A 51 2.34 39.63 -4.79
C HIS A 51 3.13 38.56 -4.05
N ALA A 52 2.42 37.63 -3.39
CA ALA A 52 3.03 36.38 -2.99
C ALA A 52 3.69 35.77 -4.22
N LYS A 53 5.02 35.79 -4.27
CA LYS A 53 5.75 35.02 -5.27
C LYS A 53 5.37 33.58 -4.98
N VAL A 54 4.59 32.97 -5.85
CA VAL A 54 4.41 31.52 -5.85
C VAL A 54 5.80 30.97 -6.14
N GLU A 55 6.60 30.76 -5.09
CA GLU A 55 7.79 29.95 -5.19
C GLU A 55 7.28 28.59 -5.60
N VAL A 56 7.46 28.28 -6.89
CA VAL A 56 7.26 26.94 -7.40
C VAL A 56 8.19 26.07 -6.60
N ASP A 57 7.63 25.32 -5.66
CA ASP A 57 8.38 24.33 -4.93
C ASP A 57 8.75 23.25 -5.95
N ASN A 58 9.96 23.34 -6.49
CA ASN A 58 10.47 22.35 -7.45
C ASN A 58 10.51 20.94 -6.82
N ALA A 59 10.42 20.82 -5.49
CA ALA A 59 10.30 19.56 -4.80
C ALA A 59 8.87 19.01 -4.75
N ASP A 60 7.85 19.79 -5.13
CA ASP A 60 6.47 19.31 -5.16
C ASP A 60 6.11 18.69 -6.52
N ILE A 61 6.29 17.38 -6.59
CA ILE A 61 5.99 16.57 -7.78
C ILE A 61 4.46 16.52 -8.04
N GLU A 62 3.63 16.70 -7.01
CA GLU A 62 2.17 16.62 -7.13
C GLU A 62 1.61 17.75 -8.00
N ARG A 63 2.32 18.89 -8.05
CA ARG A 63 1.96 20.02 -8.91
C ARG A 63 1.86 19.62 -10.39
N PHE A 64 2.74 18.74 -10.87
CA PHE A 64 2.71 18.30 -12.28
C PHE A 64 1.46 17.47 -12.63
N PHE A 65 0.73 16.96 -11.63
CA PHE A 65 -0.52 16.21 -11.82
C PHE A 65 -1.76 17.11 -11.77
N VAL A 66 -1.62 18.33 -11.24
CA VAL A 66 -2.75 19.24 -10.96
C VAL A 66 -2.74 20.48 -11.87
N ASP A 67 -1.56 20.96 -12.28
CA ASP A 67 -1.46 22.10 -13.20
C ASP A 67 -1.94 21.70 -14.60
N GLU A 68 -3.13 22.15 -14.99
CA GLU A 68 -3.68 21.96 -16.34
C GLU A 68 -2.80 22.59 -17.43
N ASP A 69 -2.06 23.65 -17.08
CA ASP A 69 -1.09 24.34 -17.96
C ASP A 69 0.14 23.48 -18.30
N TYR A 70 0.35 22.35 -17.62
CA TYR A 70 1.46 21.45 -17.91
C TYR A 70 1.28 20.69 -19.24
N LEU A 71 0.03 20.46 -19.65
CA LEU A 71 -0.32 19.75 -20.88
C LEU A 71 -0.55 20.74 -22.01
N ASP A 72 -0.05 20.43 -23.20
CA ASP A 72 -0.39 21.19 -24.40
C ASP A 72 -1.71 20.64 -24.99
N PRO A 73 -2.82 21.41 -24.96
CA PRO A 73 -4.12 20.94 -25.45
C PRO A 73 -4.09 20.51 -26.91
N ASP A 74 -3.20 21.10 -27.72
CA ASP A 74 -3.06 20.79 -29.15
C ASP A 74 -2.17 19.54 -29.38
N ALA A 75 -1.44 19.08 -28.36
CA ALA A 75 -0.59 17.90 -28.42
C ALA A 75 -1.23 16.64 -27.82
N LEU A 76 -2.46 16.73 -27.29
CA LEU A 76 -3.20 15.61 -26.73
C LEU A 76 -3.52 14.56 -27.80
N VAL A 77 -3.11 13.31 -27.55
CA VAL A 77 -3.41 12.15 -28.38
C VAL A 77 -4.20 11.10 -27.60
N GLU A 78 -4.98 10.28 -28.30
CA GLU A 78 -5.67 9.12 -27.73
C GLU A 78 -4.64 8.19 -27.06
N ARG A 79 -4.89 7.80 -25.81
CA ARG A 79 -4.02 6.88 -25.06
C ARG A 79 -4.72 5.55 -24.78
N PRO A 80 -3.96 4.44 -24.63
CA PRO A 80 -4.51 3.16 -24.20
C PRO A 80 -5.23 3.27 -22.84
N PRO A 81 -6.41 2.67 -22.65
CA PRO A 81 -7.04 2.59 -21.33
C PRO A 81 -6.22 1.72 -20.37
N VAL A 82 -6.14 2.17 -19.12
CA VAL A 82 -5.60 1.39 -18.02
C VAL A 82 -6.76 0.76 -17.26
N VAL A 83 -6.79 -0.57 -17.21
CA VAL A 83 -7.92 -1.36 -16.73
C VAL A 83 -7.49 -2.21 -15.55
N THR A 84 -8.20 -2.14 -14.43
CA THR A 84 -7.96 -3.03 -13.29
C THR A 84 -9.03 -4.11 -13.22
N ILE A 85 -8.63 -5.32 -12.83
CA ILE A 85 -9.57 -6.42 -12.59
C ILE A 85 -9.75 -6.61 -11.08
N MET A 86 -10.99 -6.48 -10.63
CA MET A 86 -11.38 -6.62 -9.22
C MET A 86 -12.47 -7.67 -9.04
N GLY A 87 -12.69 -8.11 -7.80
CA GLY A 87 -13.70 -9.11 -7.47
C GLY A 87 -13.26 -10.03 -6.33
N HIS A 88 -14.15 -10.94 -5.92
CA HIS A 88 -13.89 -11.88 -4.84
C HIS A 88 -12.86 -12.96 -5.21
N VAL A 89 -12.24 -13.58 -4.20
CA VAL A 89 -11.40 -14.78 -4.37
C VAL A 89 -12.20 -15.88 -5.10
N ASP A 90 -11.55 -16.65 -5.97
CA ASP A 90 -12.14 -17.74 -6.76
C ASP A 90 -13.26 -17.37 -7.74
N HIS A 91 -13.49 -16.07 -7.99
CA HIS A 91 -14.36 -15.62 -9.08
C HIS A 91 -13.69 -15.69 -10.47
N GLY A 92 -12.43 -16.15 -10.55
CA GLY A 92 -11.73 -16.39 -11.81
C GLY A 92 -11.02 -15.18 -12.42
N LYS A 93 -10.64 -14.18 -11.61
CA LYS A 93 -9.83 -13.03 -12.04
C LYS A 93 -8.51 -13.46 -12.69
N THR A 94 -7.72 -14.26 -11.98
CA THR A 94 -6.43 -14.77 -12.48
C THR A 94 -6.63 -15.66 -13.72
N THR A 95 -7.72 -16.44 -13.76
CA THR A 95 -8.09 -17.22 -14.97
C THR A 95 -8.38 -16.31 -16.16
N LEU A 96 -9.14 -15.22 -15.97
CA LEU A 96 -9.43 -14.26 -17.02
C LEU A 96 -8.14 -13.62 -17.55
N LEU A 97 -7.25 -13.19 -16.66
CA LEU A 97 -5.96 -12.61 -17.03
C LEU A 97 -5.06 -13.61 -17.75
N ASP A 98 -5.05 -14.88 -17.33
CA ASP A 98 -4.30 -15.94 -18.00
C ASP A 98 -4.77 -16.17 -19.43
N THR A 99 -6.10 -16.20 -19.63
CA THR A 99 -6.71 -16.33 -20.94
C THR A 99 -6.36 -15.13 -21.82
N LEU A 100 -6.48 -13.91 -21.30
CA LEU A 100 -6.09 -12.67 -22.01
C LEU A 100 -4.60 -12.65 -22.39
N ARG A 101 -3.73 -13.20 -21.53
CA ARG A 101 -2.28 -13.19 -21.75
C ARG A 101 -1.80 -14.34 -22.63
N ASN A 102 -2.68 -15.28 -23.03
CA ASN A 102 -2.29 -16.56 -23.63
C ASN A 102 -1.17 -17.26 -22.82
N SER A 103 -1.21 -17.12 -21.49
CA SER A 103 -0.18 -17.62 -20.58
C SER A 103 -0.82 -18.33 -19.38
N ARG A 104 -0.07 -19.16 -18.65
CA ARG A 104 -0.58 -19.89 -17.47
C ARG A 104 0.12 -19.46 -16.19
N VAL A 105 -0.14 -18.24 -15.74
CA VAL A 105 0.40 -17.69 -14.48
C VAL A 105 -0.27 -18.35 -13.27
N ALA A 106 -1.58 -18.62 -13.32
CA ALA A 106 -2.34 -19.22 -12.21
C ALA A 106 -1.78 -20.59 -11.76
N THR A 107 -1.18 -21.35 -12.68
CA THR A 107 -0.54 -22.64 -12.36
C THR A 107 0.87 -22.52 -11.80
N GLY A 108 1.52 -21.36 -11.94
CA GLY A 108 2.90 -21.12 -11.52
C GLY A 108 3.05 -20.39 -10.17
N GLU A 109 2.02 -19.67 -9.74
CA GLU A 109 2.04 -18.93 -8.46
C GLU A 109 1.80 -19.83 -7.25
N ALA A 110 2.54 -19.59 -6.18
CA ALA A 110 2.42 -20.36 -4.94
C ALA A 110 1.02 -20.19 -4.34
N GLY A 111 0.31 -21.31 -4.16
CA GLY A 111 -1.06 -21.32 -3.64
C GLY A 111 -2.15 -21.00 -4.67
N GLY A 112 -1.81 -20.84 -5.96
CA GLY A 112 -2.78 -20.61 -7.03
C GLY A 112 -3.50 -19.25 -6.98
N ILE A 113 -2.92 -18.26 -6.29
CA ILE A 113 -3.49 -16.92 -6.11
C ILE A 113 -2.50 -15.82 -6.51
N THR A 114 -3.03 -14.73 -7.10
CA THR A 114 -2.26 -13.50 -7.35
C THR A 114 -1.93 -12.82 -6.02
N GLN A 115 -0.63 -12.61 -5.75
CA GLN A 115 -0.14 -11.96 -4.51
C GLN A 115 0.69 -10.67 -4.76
N HIS A 116 0.93 -10.33 -6.03
CA HIS A 116 1.66 -9.13 -6.46
C HIS A 116 0.81 -8.31 -7.44
N ILE A 117 1.04 -7.00 -7.54
CA ILE A 117 0.38 -6.21 -8.58
C ILE A 117 1.17 -6.37 -9.88
N GLY A 118 0.56 -7.02 -10.87
CA GLY A 118 1.11 -7.16 -12.21
C GLY A 118 0.57 -6.07 -13.13
N ALA A 119 1.41 -5.55 -14.03
CA ALA A 119 0.95 -4.67 -15.10
C ALA A 119 1.43 -5.23 -16.45
N TYR A 120 0.51 -5.37 -17.41
CA TYR A 120 0.83 -5.88 -18.74
C TYR A 120 -0.04 -5.22 -19.81
N GLN A 121 0.39 -5.33 -21.06
CA GLN A 121 -0.32 -4.70 -22.18
C GLN A 121 -0.66 -5.75 -23.24
N ILE A 122 -1.92 -5.75 -23.67
CA ILE A 122 -2.39 -6.54 -24.81
C ILE A 122 -2.79 -5.60 -25.95
N GLU A 123 -2.91 -6.17 -27.14
CA GLU A 123 -3.34 -5.46 -28.34
C GLU A 123 -4.54 -6.20 -28.90
N GLU A 124 -5.66 -5.50 -29.03
CA GLU A 124 -6.94 -5.99 -29.53
C GLU A 124 -7.43 -5.03 -30.62
N ASN A 125 -7.78 -5.55 -31.80
CA ASN A 125 -8.19 -4.73 -32.95
C ASN A 125 -7.24 -3.56 -33.30
N GLY A 126 -5.94 -3.72 -33.05
CA GLY A 126 -4.92 -2.68 -33.28
C GLY A 126 -4.90 -1.56 -32.22
N LYS A 127 -5.77 -1.63 -31.21
CA LYS A 127 -5.73 -0.76 -30.01
C LYS A 127 -5.08 -1.50 -28.85
N LYS A 128 -4.36 -0.77 -28.01
CA LYS A 128 -3.69 -1.34 -26.83
C LYS A 128 -4.56 -1.18 -25.60
N ILE A 129 -4.51 -2.16 -24.70
CA ILE A 129 -5.16 -2.11 -23.39
C ILE A 129 -4.13 -2.51 -22.34
N THR A 130 -3.98 -1.69 -21.31
CA THR A 130 -3.06 -1.96 -20.21
C THR A 130 -3.85 -2.51 -19.03
N PHE A 131 -3.55 -3.74 -18.61
CA PHE A 131 -4.19 -4.38 -17.47
C PHE A 131 -3.33 -4.26 -16.22
N LEU A 132 -3.97 -3.92 -15.09
CA LEU A 132 -3.45 -4.04 -13.74
C LEU A 132 -4.13 -5.22 -13.05
N ASP A 133 -3.35 -6.24 -12.70
CA ASP A 133 -3.80 -7.37 -11.89
C ASP A 133 -3.67 -7.03 -10.42
N THR A 134 -4.79 -6.98 -9.70
CA THR A 134 -4.80 -6.70 -8.25
C THR A 134 -5.15 -7.96 -7.45
N PRO A 135 -4.44 -8.26 -6.35
CA PRO A 135 -4.78 -9.37 -5.47
C PRO A 135 -6.20 -9.29 -4.89
N GLY A 136 -6.93 -10.40 -4.96
CA GLY A 136 -8.34 -10.48 -4.51
C GLY A 136 -8.55 -10.65 -3.01
N HIS A 137 -7.52 -11.01 -2.25
CA HIS A 137 -7.67 -11.34 -0.82
C HIS A 137 -7.83 -10.06 0.03
N ALA A 138 -8.71 -10.13 1.03
CA ALA A 138 -8.93 -9.09 2.06
C ALA A 138 -7.64 -8.46 2.68
N ALA A 139 -6.53 -9.19 2.77
CA ALA A 139 -5.25 -8.66 3.25
C ALA A 139 -4.69 -7.53 2.37
N PHE A 140 -5.09 -7.47 1.09
CA PHE A 140 -4.57 -6.56 0.07
C PHE A 140 -5.51 -5.39 -0.24
N THR A 141 -6.31 -4.92 0.72
CA THR A 141 -7.19 -3.75 0.54
C THR A 141 -6.44 -2.50 0.05
N SER A 142 -5.25 -2.21 0.59
CA SER A 142 -4.44 -1.05 0.16
C SER A 142 -4.02 -1.15 -1.31
N MET A 143 -3.69 -2.36 -1.78
CA MET A 143 -3.38 -2.62 -3.18
C MET A 143 -4.58 -2.40 -4.09
N ARG A 144 -5.79 -2.82 -3.67
CA ARG A 144 -7.03 -2.57 -4.44
C ARG A 144 -7.35 -1.09 -4.55
N ALA A 145 -7.28 -0.36 -3.44
CA ALA A 145 -7.51 1.09 -3.44
C ALA A 145 -6.54 1.81 -4.38
N ARG A 146 -5.25 1.43 -4.35
CA ARG A 146 -4.21 1.94 -5.26
C ARG A 146 -4.47 1.57 -6.72
N GLY A 147 -4.90 0.33 -6.98
CA GLY A 147 -5.30 -0.11 -8.30
C GLY A 147 -6.41 0.78 -8.87
N ALA A 148 -7.50 0.98 -8.11
CA ALA A 148 -8.62 1.82 -8.51
C ALA A 148 -8.20 3.26 -8.81
N SER A 149 -7.36 3.88 -7.97
CA SER A 149 -6.96 5.28 -8.17
C SER A 149 -6.08 5.53 -9.39
N VAL A 150 -5.45 4.50 -9.94
CA VAL A 150 -4.50 4.61 -11.05
C VAL A 150 -5.14 4.23 -12.39
N THR A 151 -6.30 3.58 -12.37
CA THR A 151 -6.97 3.06 -13.56
C THR A 151 -8.06 3.96 -14.09
N ASP A 152 -8.26 3.87 -15.39
CA ASP A 152 -9.32 4.58 -16.11
C ASP A 152 -10.65 3.81 -16.08
N ILE A 153 -10.60 2.46 -15.98
CA ILE A 153 -11.77 1.57 -15.99
C ILE A 153 -11.53 0.40 -15.02
N THR A 154 -12.58 -0.02 -14.31
CA THR A 154 -12.56 -1.23 -13.47
C THR A 154 -13.44 -2.34 -14.06
N ILE A 155 -12.87 -3.53 -14.25
CA ILE A 155 -13.63 -4.75 -14.52
C ILE A 155 -13.94 -5.45 -13.20
N LEU A 156 -15.22 -5.55 -12.85
CA LEU A 156 -15.70 -6.28 -11.68
C LEU A 156 -16.08 -7.71 -12.09
N VAL A 157 -15.29 -8.69 -11.68
CA VAL A 157 -15.54 -10.11 -11.97
C VAL A 157 -16.40 -10.71 -10.86
N VAL A 158 -17.60 -11.17 -11.24
CA VAL A 158 -18.56 -11.80 -10.33
C VAL A 158 -18.92 -13.18 -10.86
N ALA A 159 -18.79 -14.21 -10.04
CA ALA A 159 -19.13 -15.56 -10.49
C ALA A 159 -20.64 -15.78 -10.47
N ALA A 160 -21.18 -16.36 -11.54
CA ALA A 160 -22.62 -16.61 -11.72
C ALA A 160 -23.18 -17.67 -10.75
N ASP A 161 -22.33 -18.54 -10.20
CA ASP A 161 -22.68 -19.55 -9.20
C ASP A 161 -22.69 -18.98 -7.77
N ASP A 162 -21.74 -18.10 -7.44
CA ASP A 162 -21.58 -17.55 -6.09
C ASP A 162 -22.45 -16.29 -5.87
N GLY A 163 -22.38 -15.31 -6.76
CA GLY A 163 -23.05 -14.01 -6.62
C GLY A 163 -22.19 -12.93 -5.95
N VAL A 164 -22.85 -11.91 -5.40
CA VAL A 164 -22.16 -10.77 -4.76
C VAL A 164 -21.65 -11.16 -3.37
N MET A 165 -20.34 -11.04 -3.19
CA MET A 165 -19.63 -11.38 -1.95
C MET A 165 -19.04 -10.12 -1.28
N PRO A 166 -18.63 -10.15 0.00
CA PRO A 166 -18.12 -8.97 0.71
C PRO A 166 -16.96 -8.25 0.00
N GLN A 167 -16.04 -8.98 -0.64
CA GLN A 167 -14.93 -8.38 -1.40
C GLN A 167 -15.40 -7.74 -2.72
N THR A 168 -16.50 -8.23 -3.30
CA THR A 168 -17.16 -7.60 -4.46
C THR A 168 -17.70 -6.24 -4.05
N ILE A 169 -18.38 -6.17 -2.89
CA ILE A 169 -18.91 -4.91 -2.33
C ILE A 169 -17.76 -3.92 -2.06
N GLU A 170 -16.66 -4.41 -1.49
CA GLU A 170 -15.47 -3.59 -1.27
C GLU A 170 -14.89 -3.03 -2.57
N ALA A 171 -14.78 -3.86 -3.62
CA ALA A 171 -14.30 -3.43 -4.94
C ALA A 171 -15.23 -2.38 -5.59
N ILE A 172 -16.55 -2.52 -5.43
CA ILE A 172 -17.53 -1.52 -5.87
C ILE A 172 -17.27 -0.19 -5.15
N ASN A 173 -17.11 -0.23 -3.82
CA ASN A 173 -16.88 0.97 -3.02
C ASN A 173 -15.57 1.68 -3.41
N HIS A 174 -14.48 0.95 -3.63
CA HIS A 174 -13.21 1.54 -4.08
C HIS A 174 -13.33 2.19 -5.47
N SER A 175 -14.01 1.53 -6.40
CA SER A 175 -14.20 2.05 -7.76
C SER A 175 -15.08 3.31 -7.77
N LYS A 176 -16.16 3.30 -6.98
CA LYS A 176 -17.02 4.48 -6.80
C LYS A 176 -16.31 5.64 -6.11
N ALA A 177 -15.51 5.36 -5.08
CA ALA A 177 -14.72 6.39 -4.39
C ALA A 177 -13.66 7.02 -5.30
N ALA A 178 -13.11 6.25 -6.23
CA ALA A 178 -12.16 6.72 -7.24
C ALA A 178 -12.84 7.37 -8.48
N ASN A 179 -14.19 7.37 -8.55
CA ASN A 179 -14.97 7.83 -9.70
C ASN A 179 -14.58 7.13 -11.02
N VAL A 180 -14.31 5.83 -10.94
CA VAL A 180 -13.90 5.01 -12.09
C VAL A 180 -15.10 4.22 -12.62
N PRO A 181 -15.40 4.27 -13.94
CA PRO A 181 -16.45 3.46 -14.56
C PRO A 181 -16.26 1.96 -14.31
N ILE A 182 -17.37 1.26 -14.03
CA ILE A 182 -17.38 -0.18 -13.73
C ILE A 182 -17.98 -0.95 -14.91
N ILE A 183 -17.24 -1.95 -15.39
CA ILE A 183 -17.73 -2.97 -16.31
C ILE A 183 -17.86 -4.27 -15.53
N VAL A 184 -19.05 -4.88 -15.53
CA VAL A 184 -19.31 -6.13 -14.80
C VAL A 184 -19.09 -7.31 -15.74
N ALA A 185 -18.15 -8.19 -15.39
CA ALA A 185 -17.93 -9.46 -16.06
C ALA A 185 -18.54 -10.59 -15.23
N ILE A 186 -19.69 -11.11 -15.65
CA ILE A 186 -20.35 -12.25 -15.01
C ILE A 186 -19.66 -13.53 -15.50
N ASN A 187 -18.84 -14.14 -14.65
CA ASN A 187 -17.99 -15.27 -15.00
C ASN A 187 -18.63 -16.63 -14.64
N LYS A 188 -18.07 -17.72 -15.17
CA LYS A 188 -18.48 -19.12 -14.94
C LYS A 188 -19.88 -19.47 -15.49
N ILE A 189 -20.31 -18.86 -16.59
CA ILE A 189 -21.58 -19.20 -17.27
C ILE A 189 -21.63 -20.65 -17.79
N ASP A 190 -20.47 -21.32 -17.88
CA ASP A 190 -20.35 -22.72 -18.26
C ASP A 190 -20.83 -23.70 -17.19
N LYS A 191 -21.02 -23.25 -15.95
CA LYS A 191 -21.48 -24.12 -14.85
C LYS A 191 -23.00 -24.34 -14.90
N PRO A 192 -23.48 -25.56 -14.63
CA PRO A 192 -24.92 -25.86 -14.64
C PRO A 192 -25.72 -25.13 -13.54
N GLY A 193 -25.05 -24.56 -12.53
CA GLY A 193 -25.66 -23.72 -11.48
C GLY A 193 -25.50 -22.22 -11.71
N ALA A 194 -25.01 -21.78 -12.87
CA ALA A 194 -24.84 -20.37 -13.18
C ALA A 194 -26.21 -19.66 -13.28
N ASN A 195 -26.35 -18.53 -12.58
CA ASN A 195 -27.54 -17.69 -12.66
C ASN A 195 -27.14 -16.21 -12.81
N PRO A 196 -26.90 -15.73 -14.05
CA PRO A 196 -26.55 -14.33 -14.31
C PRO A 196 -27.62 -13.34 -13.85
N GLU A 197 -28.90 -13.66 -14.02
CA GLU A 197 -30.01 -12.78 -13.62
C GLU A 197 -30.00 -12.48 -12.12
N ARG A 198 -29.68 -13.48 -11.29
CA ARG A 198 -29.52 -13.29 -9.84
C ARG A 198 -28.41 -12.29 -9.53
N VAL A 199 -27.26 -12.40 -10.21
CA VAL A 199 -26.12 -11.51 -10.01
C VAL A 199 -26.46 -10.06 -10.38
N ILE A 200 -27.19 -9.87 -11.48
CA ILE A 200 -27.65 -8.54 -11.92
C ILE A 200 -28.56 -7.91 -10.86
N GLY A 201 -29.50 -8.69 -10.31
CA GLY A 201 -30.38 -8.23 -9.24
C GLY A 201 -29.62 -7.85 -7.96
N GLU A 202 -28.69 -8.69 -7.52
CA GLU A 202 -27.85 -8.42 -6.34
C GLU A 202 -26.98 -7.17 -6.52
N LEU A 203 -26.38 -6.97 -7.70
CA LEU A 203 -25.55 -5.78 -7.98
C LEU A 203 -26.34 -4.47 -8.02
N ALA A 204 -27.60 -4.52 -8.44
CA ALA A 204 -28.49 -3.36 -8.44
C ALA A 204 -28.73 -2.82 -7.02
N GLU A 205 -28.78 -3.69 -6.00
CA GLU A 205 -28.91 -3.28 -4.59
C GLU A 205 -27.72 -2.44 -4.10
N TYR A 206 -26.53 -2.65 -4.68
CA TYR A 206 -25.32 -1.88 -4.40
C TYR A 206 -25.12 -0.71 -5.37
N GLY A 207 -26.16 -0.38 -6.16
CA GLY A 207 -26.18 0.74 -7.10
C GLY A 207 -25.24 0.54 -8.29
N VAL A 208 -25.02 -0.70 -8.73
CA VAL A 208 -24.37 -1.02 -10.00
C VAL A 208 -25.47 -1.52 -10.93
N MET A 209 -25.96 -0.65 -11.81
CA MET A 209 -27.10 -0.94 -12.69
C MET A 209 -26.66 -1.05 -14.14
N SER A 210 -27.29 -1.97 -14.88
CA SER A 210 -27.02 -2.16 -16.30
C SER A 210 -27.49 -0.96 -17.13
N THR A 211 -26.73 -0.59 -18.16
CA THR A 211 -27.12 0.41 -19.17
C THR A 211 -28.44 0.05 -19.86
N ALA A 212 -28.75 -1.24 -20.04
CA ALA A 212 -30.04 -1.70 -20.57
C ALA A 212 -31.25 -1.32 -19.69
N TRP A 213 -31.01 -1.07 -18.40
CA TRP A 213 -32.01 -0.68 -17.40
C TRP A 213 -31.88 0.80 -16.99
N GLY A 214 -31.17 1.60 -17.79
CA GLY A 214 -30.94 3.02 -17.52
C GLY A 214 -29.85 3.29 -16.48
N GLY A 215 -28.98 2.31 -16.22
CA GLY A 215 -27.79 2.46 -15.39
C GLY A 215 -26.57 2.99 -16.15
N ASP A 216 -25.41 2.90 -15.50
CA ASP A 216 -24.11 3.44 -15.92
C ASP A 216 -23.05 2.36 -16.16
N SER A 217 -23.37 1.10 -15.85
CA SER A 217 -22.42 -0.02 -15.89
C SER A 217 -22.77 -1.00 -17.01
N GLU A 218 -21.77 -1.42 -17.79
CA GLU A 218 -21.95 -2.45 -18.82
C GLU A 218 -21.81 -3.86 -18.22
N PHE A 219 -22.61 -4.81 -18.71
CA PHE A 219 -22.64 -6.19 -18.20
C PHE A 219 -22.31 -7.15 -19.32
N VAL A 220 -21.27 -7.96 -19.14
CA VAL A 220 -20.85 -8.97 -20.10
C VAL A 220 -20.79 -10.34 -19.43
N GLU A 221 -21.51 -11.29 -20.00
CA GLU A 221 -21.51 -12.69 -19.56
C GLU A 221 -20.35 -13.43 -20.21
N ILE A 222 -19.43 -13.99 -19.40
CA ILE A 222 -18.20 -14.63 -19.88
C ILE A 222 -17.96 -16.02 -19.29
N SER A 223 -17.20 -16.84 -20.01
CA SER A 223 -16.50 -17.98 -19.42
C SER A 223 -15.00 -17.84 -19.64
N ALA A 224 -14.29 -17.42 -18.59
CA ALA A 224 -12.84 -17.28 -18.62
C ALA A 224 -12.12 -18.60 -18.97
N LYS A 225 -12.70 -19.75 -18.58
CA LYS A 225 -12.13 -21.08 -18.80
C LYS A 225 -12.25 -21.55 -20.24
N PHE A 226 -13.39 -21.30 -20.87
CA PHE A 226 -13.67 -21.71 -22.25
C PHE A 226 -13.39 -20.63 -23.28
N ASN A 227 -12.86 -19.48 -22.85
CA ASN A 227 -12.61 -18.32 -23.70
C ASN A 227 -13.89 -17.88 -24.44
N GLN A 228 -15.02 -17.86 -23.74
CA GLN A 228 -16.31 -17.47 -24.30
C GLN A 228 -16.61 -16.01 -23.94
N ASN A 229 -16.99 -15.22 -24.94
CA ASN A 229 -17.36 -13.79 -24.85
C ASN A 229 -16.25 -12.88 -24.27
N ILE A 230 -14.99 -13.31 -24.31
CA ILE A 230 -13.86 -12.46 -23.89
C ILE A 230 -13.63 -11.33 -24.91
N ASP A 231 -13.80 -11.62 -26.20
CA ASP A 231 -13.68 -10.61 -27.26
C ASP A 231 -14.72 -9.49 -27.06
N GLU A 232 -15.96 -9.85 -26.72
CA GLU A 232 -17.05 -8.91 -26.39
C GLU A 232 -16.71 -8.05 -25.16
N LEU A 233 -16.09 -8.64 -24.12
CA LEU A 233 -15.62 -7.88 -22.97
C LEU A 233 -14.54 -6.85 -23.37
N LEU A 234 -13.60 -7.23 -24.23
CA LEU A 234 -12.53 -6.32 -24.69
C LEU A 234 -13.07 -5.20 -25.58
N GLU A 235 -14.01 -5.51 -26.47
CA GLU A 235 -14.72 -4.51 -27.27
C GLU A 235 -15.49 -3.52 -26.39
N THR A 236 -16.18 -4.01 -25.35
CA THR A 236 -16.88 -3.17 -24.37
C THR A 236 -15.92 -2.24 -23.63
N VAL A 237 -14.75 -2.74 -23.22
CA VAL A 237 -13.70 -1.92 -22.59
C VAL A 237 -13.23 -0.80 -23.52
N LEU A 238 -12.99 -1.10 -24.80
CA LEU A 238 -12.59 -0.11 -25.79
C LEU A 238 -13.70 0.93 -26.03
N LEU A 239 -14.96 0.50 -26.10
CA LEU A 239 -16.10 1.40 -26.25
C LEU A 239 -16.23 2.37 -25.06
N VAL A 240 -16.13 1.86 -23.83
CA VAL A 240 -16.16 2.71 -22.62
C VAL A 240 -14.97 3.67 -22.60
N ALA A 241 -13.78 3.23 -23.03
CA ALA A 241 -12.61 4.09 -23.14
C ALA A 241 -12.79 5.22 -24.16
N GLU A 242 -13.45 4.95 -25.29
CA GLU A 242 -13.79 5.98 -26.30
C GLU A 242 -14.76 7.02 -25.74
N ILE A 243 -15.77 6.59 -24.98
CA ILE A 243 -16.73 7.50 -24.32
C ILE A 243 -16.03 8.40 -23.28
N GLN A 244 -15.01 7.87 -22.58
CA GLN A 244 -14.21 8.64 -21.62
C GLN A 244 -13.21 9.62 -22.28
N GLU A 245 -13.06 9.60 -23.61
CA GLU A 245 -12.11 10.43 -24.36
C GLU A 245 -10.68 10.46 -23.76
N LEU A 246 -10.14 9.27 -23.42
CA LEU A 246 -8.85 9.17 -22.75
C LEU A 246 -7.71 9.76 -23.60
N LYS A 247 -7.13 10.86 -23.13
CA LYS A 247 -6.05 11.59 -23.80
C LYS A 247 -4.77 11.65 -22.94
N ALA A 248 -3.63 11.72 -23.60
CA ALA A 248 -2.36 12.11 -22.99
C ALA A 248 -1.51 12.96 -23.93
N ASP A 249 -0.62 13.76 -23.35
CA ASP A 249 0.43 14.46 -24.08
C ASP A 249 1.72 13.60 -24.05
N PRO A 250 2.22 13.10 -25.18
CA PRO A 250 3.44 12.31 -25.22
C PRO A 250 4.72 13.18 -25.26
N LYS A 251 4.62 14.49 -25.52
CA LYS A 251 5.76 15.40 -25.69
C LYS A 251 6.29 15.95 -24.38
N VAL A 252 5.43 16.03 -23.36
CA VAL A 252 5.83 16.47 -22.01
C VAL A 252 6.73 15.43 -21.33
N ARG A 253 7.34 15.81 -20.22
CA ARG A 253 8.15 14.87 -19.43
C ARG A 253 7.26 13.87 -18.73
N ALA A 254 7.80 12.66 -18.59
CA ALA A 254 7.05 11.56 -18.02
C ALA A 254 6.67 11.85 -16.56
N ILE A 255 5.38 11.69 -16.29
CA ILE A 255 4.82 11.61 -14.95
C ILE A 255 3.96 10.36 -14.84
N GLY A 256 3.81 9.85 -13.63
CA GLY A 256 2.95 8.72 -13.36
C GLY A 256 3.14 8.15 -11.97
N THR A 257 2.78 6.89 -11.79
CA THR A 257 2.68 6.27 -10.46
C THR A 257 3.47 4.97 -10.38
N VAL A 258 4.06 4.72 -9.21
CA VAL A 258 4.70 3.44 -8.88
C VAL A 258 3.62 2.39 -8.62
N ILE A 259 3.64 1.31 -9.39
CA ILE A 259 2.75 0.17 -9.18
C ILE A 259 3.31 -0.72 -8.06
N GLU A 260 4.58 -1.10 -8.17
CA GLU A 260 5.25 -2.02 -7.25
C GLU A 260 6.76 -1.71 -7.21
N ALA A 261 7.42 -1.96 -6.08
CA ALA A 261 8.86 -1.82 -5.92
C ALA A 261 9.46 -3.04 -5.21
N ARG A 262 10.69 -3.40 -5.59
CA ARG A 262 11.45 -4.51 -5.01
C ARG A 262 12.95 -4.28 -5.04
N LEU A 263 13.67 -5.02 -4.19
CA LEU A 263 15.13 -5.00 -4.14
C LEU A 263 15.71 -6.27 -4.78
N ASP A 264 16.46 -6.10 -5.88
CA ASP A 264 17.10 -7.20 -6.60
C ASP A 264 18.61 -7.24 -6.30
N LYS A 265 19.15 -8.43 -6.01
CA LYS A 265 20.56 -8.61 -5.61
C LYS A 265 21.57 -8.17 -6.69
N GLY A 266 21.21 -8.19 -7.97
CA GLY A 266 22.10 -7.81 -9.07
C GLY A 266 21.79 -6.44 -9.67
N LYS A 267 20.52 -6.00 -9.60
CA LYS A 267 20.06 -4.77 -10.24
C LYS A 267 19.84 -3.60 -9.27
N GLY A 268 19.87 -3.85 -7.96
CA GLY A 268 19.55 -2.87 -6.93
C GLY A 268 18.04 -2.64 -6.82
N ALA A 269 17.64 -1.40 -6.52
CA ALA A 269 16.23 -1.02 -6.47
C ALA A 269 15.59 -1.10 -7.86
N VAL A 270 14.53 -1.90 -7.96
CA VAL A 270 13.72 -2.08 -9.17
C VAL A 270 12.30 -1.59 -8.86
N ALA A 271 11.80 -0.67 -9.67
CA ALA A 271 10.43 -0.15 -9.55
C ALA A 271 9.67 -0.40 -10.85
N THR A 272 8.44 -0.87 -10.73
CA THR A 272 7.47 -0.96 -11.83
C THR A 272 6.63 0.30 -11.82
N LEU A 273 6.74 1.08 -12.88
CA LEU A 273 6.08 2.36 -13.07
C LEU A 273 4.98 2.23 -14.13
N LEU A 274 3.89 2.97 -13.95
CA LEU A 274 2.92 3.24 -14.99
C LEU A 274 3.06 4.69 -15.43
N VAL A 275 3.45 4.91 -16.68
CA VAL A 275 3.54 6.24 -17.29
C VAL A 275 2.12 6.73 -17.58
N GLN A 276 1.71 7.88 -17.04
CA GLN A 276 0.38 8.44 -17.26
C GLN A 276 0.41 9.55 -18.32
N GLN A 277 1.38 10.46 -18.24
CA GLN A 277 1.62 11.51 -19.23
C GLN A 277 3.09 11.52 -19.63
N GLY A 278 3.39 12.06 -20.81
CA GLY A 278 4.73 12.20 -21.33
C GLY A 278 5.38 10.89 -21.79
N THR A 279 6.65 11.00 -22.13
CA THR A 279 7.46 9.86 -22.59
C THR A 279 8.68 9.66 -21.71
N LEU A 280 8.84 8.47 -21.14
CA LEU A 280 9.96 8.10 -20.30
C LEU A 280 11.08 7.49 -21.14
N ASN A 281 12.31 7.96 -20.97
CA ASN A 281 13.48 7.48 -21.68
C ASN A 281 14.55 6.93 -20.74
N VAL A 282 15.40 6.05 -21.30
CA VAL A 282 16.61 5.62 -20.58
C VAL A 282 17.55 6.81 -20.45
N GLN A 283 18.17 6.95 -19.27
CA GLN A 283 19.01 8.06 -18.82
C GLN A 283 18.27 9.28 -18.29
N ASP A 284 16.93 9.28 -18.25
CA ASP A 284 16.18 10.38 -17.66
C ASP A 284 16.43 10.51 -16.16
N PRO A 285 16.62 11.73 -15.63
CA PRO A 285 16.67 11.99 -14.19
C PRO A 285 15.23 11.97 -13.64
N ILE A 286 15.01 11.12 -12.64
CA ILE A 286 13.68 10.82 -12.11
C ILE A 286 13.65 11.03 -10.60
N VAL A 287 12.58 11.62 -10.11
CA VAL A 287 12.23 11.67 -8.69
C VAL A 287 10.97 10.84 -8.48
N VAL A 288 11.00 9.94 -7.51
CA VAL A 288 9.93 8.99 -7.20
C VAL A 288 9.64 9.09 -5.71
N GLY A 289 8.48 9.60 -5.33
CA GLY A 289 8.12 9.77 -3.92
C GLY A 289 9.18 10.56 -3.15
N ASN A 290 9.87 9.89 -2.22
CA ASN A 290 10.96 10.48 -1.42
C ASN A 290 12.36 10.08 -1.89
N THR A 291 12.47 9.33 -2.99
CA THR A 291 13.76 8.91 -3.56
C THR A 291 13.99 9.55 -4.92
N PHE A 292 15.22 9.46 -5.41
CA PHE A 292 15.62 9.98 -6.71
C PHE A 292 16.66 9.06 -7.34
N GLY A 293 16.86 9.24 -8.63
CA GLY A 293 17.89 8.51 -9.34
C GLY A 293 17.90 8.82 -10.83
N ARG A 294 18.47 7.89 -11.58
CA ARG A 294 18.55 7.97 -13.04
C ARG A 294 18.14 6.64 -13.63
N VAL A 295 17.30 6.67 -14.64
CA VAL A 295 16.82 5.45 -15.32
C VAL A 295 17.99 4.78 -16.04
N ARG A 296 18.58 3.73 -15.46
CA ARG A 296 19.73 3.01 -16.05
C ARG A 296 19.30 2.04 -17.13
N ALA A 297 18.23 1.31 -16.88
CA ALA A 297 17.64 0.36 -17.81
C ALA A 297 16.13 0.32 -17.62
N MET A 298 15.43 0.06 -18.71
CA MET A 298 13.99 -0.16 -18.72
C MET A 298 13.67 -1.51 -19.36
N THR A 299 12.70 -2.20 -18.78
CA THR A 299 12.20 -3.49 -19.25
C THR A 299 10.68 -3.46 -19.26
N ASN A 300 10.07 -3.97 -20.33
CA ASN A 300 8.61 -4.09 -20.40
C ASN A 300 8.10 -5.31 -19.61
N ASP A 301 6.77 -5.48 -19.59
CA ASP A 301 6.01 -6.59 -19.01
C ASP A 301 6.46 -7.99 -19.50
N ARG A 302 6.99 -8.08 -20.73
CA ARG A 302 7.54 -9.31 -21.32
C ARG A 302 9.02 -9.54 -21.02
N GLY A 303 9.63 -8.72 -20.16
CA GLY A 303 11.05 -8.81 -19.78
C GLY A 303 12.03 -8.37 -20.87
N ARG A 304 11.55 -7.76 -21.96
CA ARG A 304 12.39 -7.22 -23.05
C ARG A 304 12.84 -5.82 -22.69
N ARG A 305 14.09 -5.49 -23.02
CA ARG A 305 14.63 -4.14 -22.82
C ARG A 305 13.98 -3.17 -23.78
N VAL A 306 13.51 -2.04 -23.26
CA VAL A 306 12.93 -0.93 -24.02
C VAL A 306 13.73 0.34 -23.77
N LYS A 307 13.77 1.24 -24.75
CA LYS A 307 14.47 2.53 -24.62
C LYS A 307 13.54 3.70 -24.30
N VAL A 308 12.28 3.55 -24.70
CA VAL A 308 11.24 4.57 -24.67
C VAL A 308 9.97 3.90 -24.15
N ALA A 309 9.26 4.54 -23.23
CA ALA A 309 7.94 4.13 -22.75
C ALA A 309 7.00 5.33 -22.83
N GLY A 310 5.93 5.21 -23.62
CA GLY A 310 4.93 6.27 -23.77
C GLY A 310 3.81 6.18 -22.72
N PRO A 311 2.78 7.03 -22.84
CA PRO A 311 1.63 7.03 -21.96
C PRO A 311 0.92 5.67 -21.87
N SER A 312 0.32 5.39 -20.72
CA SER A 312 -0.34 4.14 -20.33
C SER A 312 0.53 2.88 -20.45
N THR A 313 1.86 3.00 -20.59
CA THR A 313 2.75 1.84 -20.74
C THR A 313 3.37 1.46 -19.39
N PRO A 314 3.22 0.21 -18.92
CA PRO A 314 3.90 -0.24 -17.72
C PRO A 314 5.36 -0.60 -18.03
N VAL A 315 6.28 -0.10 -17.20
CA VAL A 315 7.71 -0.29 -17.40
C VAL A 315 8.44 -0.50 -16.08
N SER A 316 9.31 -1.50 -16.04
CA SER A 316 10.19 -1.75 -14.91
C SER A 316 11.53 -1.05 -15.11
N ILE A 317 11.89 -0.17 -14.17
CA ILE A 317 13.10 0.64 -14.20
C ILE A 317 14.10 0.20 -13.14
N THR A 318 15.38 0.52 -13.38
CA THR A 318 16.46 0.39 -12.41
C THR A 318 17.28 1.68 -12.31
N GLY A 319 18.01 1.86 -11.20
CA GLY A 319 18.91 3.01 -11.00
C GLY A 319 18.39 4.08 -10.03
N LEU A 320 17.38 3.74 -9.23
CA LEU A 320 17.00 4.50 -8.04
C LEU A 320 17.99 4.25 -6.91
N ASN A 321 18.19 5.23 -6.05
CA ASN A 321 19.08 5.10 -4.88
C ASN A 321 18.48 4.16 -3.82
N GLU A 322 17.17 4.27 -3.60
CA GLU A 322 16.41 3.46 -2.65
C GLU A 322 15.14 2.92 -3.31
N THR A 323 14.51 1.93 -2.68
CA THR A 323 13.23 1.41 -3.13
C THR A 323 12.11 2.41 -2.78
N PRO A 324 11.38 2.96 -3.77
CA PRO A 324 10.26 3.85 -3.51
C PRO A 324 9.09 3.11 -2.85
N MET A 325 8.14 3.86 -2.30
CA MET A 325 6.90 3.26 -1.83
C MET A 325 5.99 2.98 -3.02
N ALA A 326 5.20 1.90 -2.91
CA ALA A 326 4.23 1.61 -3.93
C ALA A 326 3.06 2.61 -3.83
N GLY A 327 2.60 3.14 -4.96
CA GLY A 327 1.65 4.24 -5.03
C GLY A 327 2.28 5.64 -5.02
N ASP A 328 3.60 5.75 -4.85
CA ASP A 328 4.27 7.04 -4.97
C ASP A 328 4.15 7.58 -6.40
N HIS A 329 3.96 8.89 -6.51
CA HIS A 329 4.06 9.60 -7.79
C HIS A 329 5.52 9.80 -8.18
N PHE A 330 5.78 9.79 -9.50
CA PHE A 330 7.07 10.15 -10.05
C PHE A 330 6.96 11.26 -11.08
N ALA A 331 8.05 12.02 -11.22
CA ALA A 331 8.24 12.96 -12.31
C ALA A 331 9.67 12.94 -12.82
N VAL A 332 9.79 13.12 -14.13
CA VAL A 332 11.06 13.33 -14.83
C VAL A 332 11.38 14.81 -14.90
N TYR A 333 12.62 15.16 -14.58
CA TYR A 333 13.12 16.54 -14.62
C TYR A 333 14.01 16.76 -15.85
N GLU A 334 14.31 18.03 -16.19
CA GLU A 334 15.28 18.33 -17.25
C GLU A 334 16.71 17.97 -16.85
N ASP A 335 17.09 18.31 -15.62
CA ASP A 335 18.46 18.16 -15.14
C ASP A 335 18.55 17.27 -13.91
N GLU A 336 19.62 16.45 -13.86
CA GLU A 336 19.94 15.60 -12.71
C GLU A 336 20.13 16.43 -11.42
N LYS A 337 20.62 17.66 -11.54
CA LYS A 337 20.80 18.56 -10.39
C LYS A 337 19.47 18.97 -9.78
N ALA A 338 18.46 19.25 -10.62
CA ALA A 338 17.12 19.61 -10.18
C ALA A 338 16.43 18.41 -9.52
N ALA A 339 16.49 17.23 -10.16
CA ALA A 339 15.96 15.99 -9.60
C ALA A 339 16.59 15.64 -8.24
N ARG A 340 17.91 15.76 -8.11
CA ARG A 340 18.62 15.51 -6.85
C ARG A 340 18.18 16.48 -5.75
N ALA A 341 18.13 17.78 -6.04
CA ALA A 341 17.72 18.78 -5.06
C ALA A 341 16.28 18.55 -4.58
N ALA A 342 15.35 18.27 -5.51
CA ALA A 342 13.97 17.94 -5.21
C ALA A 342 13.86 16.67 -4.34
N GLY A 343 14.55 15.59 -4.72
CA GLY A 343 14.55 14.33 -3.98
C GLY A 343 15.12 14.45 -2.57
N GLU A 344 16.28 15.13 -2.41
CA GLU A 344 16.90 15.35 -1.10
C GLU A 344 16.02 16.18 -0.17
N GLU A 345 15.35 17.20 -0.70
CA GLU A 345 14.42 18.02 0.07
C GLU A 345 13.19 17.23 0.52
N ARG A 346 12.59 16.42 -0.37
CA ARG A 346 11.47 15.53 -0.03
C ARG A 346 11.87 14.50 1.04
N ALA A 347 13.01 13.84 0.87
CA ALA A 347 13.54 12.89 1.85
C ALA A 347 13.72 13.53 3.23
N LYS A 348 14.28 14.75 3.29
CA LYS A 348 14.44 15.51 4.53
C LYS A 348 13.11 15.86 5.18
N ARG A 349 12.12 16.31 4.39
CA ARG A 349 10.77 16.63 4.89
C ARG A 349 10.06 15.38 5.42
N ALA A 350 10.18 14.25 4.74
CA ALA A 350 9.63 12.97 5.19
C ALA A 350 10.24 12.54 6.53
N LEU A 351 11.56 12.63 6.68
CA LEU A 351 12.25 12.31 7.94
C LEU A 351 11.82 13.22 9.10
N MET A 352 11.61 14.52 8.83
CA MET A 352 11.09 15.45 9.84
C MET A 352 9.66 15.11 10.26
N LYS A 353 8.78 14.77 9.31
CA LYS A 353 7.40 14.33 9.60
C LYS A 353 7.40 13.07 10.48
N GLN A 354 8.25 12.09 10.15
CA GLN A 354 8.37 10.85 10.93
C GLN A 354 8.82 11.13 12.36
N ARG A 355 9.82 12.01 12.57
CA ARG A 355 10.30 12.41 13.90
C ARG A 355 9.25 13.16 14.73
N GLN A 356 8.42 13.98 14.08
CA GLN A 356 7.32 14.68 14.76
C GLN A 356 6.22 13.71 15.20
N ALA A 357 5.91 12.69 14.38
CA ALA A 357 4.93 11.67 14.73
C ALA A 357 5.36 10.86 15.97
N THR A 358 6.65 10.51 16.08
CA THR A 358 7.19 9.80 17.26
C THR A 358 7.18 10.64 18.55
N HIS A 359 7.21 11.98 18.45
CA HIS A 359 7.25 12.86 19.63
C HIS A 359 5.87 13.14 20.26
N ARG A 360 4.78 12.70 19.65
CA ARG A 360 3.41 12.86 20.19
C ARG A 360 2.99 11.79 21.21
N VAL A 361 3.94 10.99 21.73
CA VAL A 361 3.67 10.12 22.88
C VAL A 361 3.72 10.99 24.14
N SER A 362 2.54 11.40 24.64
CA SER A 362 2.42 12.11 25.91
C SER A 362 2.77 11.17 27.07
N LEU A 363 3.28 11.73 28.17
CA LEU A 363 3.54 11.02 29.43
C LEU A 363 2.29 10.28 29.95
N GLU A 364 1.10 10.76 29.62
CA GLU A 364 -0.19 10.15 29.97
C GLU A 364 -0.37 8.78 29.29
N ASN A 365 -0.01 8.64 28.01
CA ASN A 365 -0.06 7.36 27.29
C ASN A 365 0.92 6.34 27.87
N LEU A 366 2.09 6.79 28.35
CA LEU A 366 3.08 5.91 28.99
C LEU A 366 2.55 5.35 30.33
N PHE A 367 1.81 6.16 31.09
CA PHE A 367 1.18 5.72 32.34
C PHE A 367 0.01 4.76 32.10
N ASP A 368 -0.76 4.94 31.04
CA ASP A 368 -1.84 4.00 30.68
C ASP A 368 -1.30 2.66 30.16
N THR A 369 -0.19 2.66 29.41
CA THR A 369 0.51 1.42 29.02
C THR A 369 1.15 0.68 30.20
N LEU A 370 1.50 1.38 31.28
CA LEU A 370 2.04 0.76 32.50
C LEU A 370 0.94 0.26 33.46
N LYS A 371 -0.30 0.75 33.31
CA LYS A 371 -1.46 0.35 34.13
C LYS A 371 -2.26 -0.80 33.53
N ALA A 372 -2.31 -0.92 32.20
CA ALA A 372 -2.62 -2.20 31.58
C ALA A 372 -1.55 -3.18 32.07
N GLY A 373 -1.95 -4.30 32.69
CA GLY A 373 -0.99 -5.33 33.14
C GLY A 373 -0.06 -5.78 32.01
N GLU A 374 0.92 -6.65 32.30
CA GLU A 374 1.86 -7.17 31.28
C GLU A 374 1.10 -7.82 30.11
N VAL A 375 0.71 -7.00 29.11
CA VAL A 375 0.16 -7.49 27.86
C VAL A 375 1.34 -8.13 27.17
N LYS A 376 1.32 -9.46 27.10
CA LYS A 376 2.36 -10.22 26.43
C LYS A 376 2.41 -9.72 24.98
N SER A 377 3.61 -9.45 24.48
CA SER A 377 3.78 -9.00 23.10
C SER A 377 4.64 -9.98 22.32
N VAL A 378 4.20 -10.26 21.10
CA VAL A 378 4.92 -11.08 20.15
C VAL A 378 5.62 -10.13 19.18
N ASN A 379 6.95 -10.07 19.28
CA ASN A 379 7.75 -9.22 18.42
C ASN A 379 8.05 -9.93 17.10
N VAL A 380 7.79 -9.25 15.99
CA VAL A 380 7.93 -9.82 14.64
C VAL A 380 8.74 -8.88 13.76
N ILE A 381 9.68 -9.46 13.01
CA ILE A 381 10.38 -8.79 11.92
C ILE A 381 9.90 -9.38 10.59
N ILE A 382 9.50 -8.52 9.65
CA ILE A 382 8.94 -8.94 8.37
C ILE A 382 9.93 -8.57 7.25
N LYS A 383 10.29 -9.56 6.43
CA LYS A 383 11.03 -9.37 5.18
C LYS A 383 10.23 -9.94 4.04
N ALA A 384 9.88 -9.11 3.06
CA ALA A 384 9.15 -9.53 1.87
C ALA A 384 9.96 -9.29 0.59
N ASP A 385 9.56 -9.92 -0.50
CA ASP A 385 10.17 -9.77 -1.82
C ASP A 385 9.77 -8.45 -2.51
N VAL A 386 8.54 -8.00 -2.28
CA VAL A 386 8.01 -6.72 -2.77
C VAL A 386 7.43 -5.87 -1.63
N GLN A 387 7.39 -4.56 -1.83
CA GLN A 387 6.88 -3.60 -0.85
C GLN A 387 5.41 -3.84 -0.48
N GLY A 388 4.56 -4.12 -1.46
CA GLY A 388 3.14 -4.30 -1.21
C GLY A 388 2.84 -5.51 -0.31
N SER A 389 3.58 -6.61 -0.44
CA SER A 389 3.39 -7.80 0.41
C SER A 389 3.83 -7.54 1.86
N ALA A 390 4.88 -6.74 2.09
CA ALA A 390 5.29 -6.32 3.43
C ALA A 390 4.21 -5.45 4.11
N GLU A 391 3.61 -4.53 3.35
CA GLU A 391 2.49 -3.68 3.82
C GLU A 391 1.25 -4.51 4.15
N ALA A 392 0.88 -5.44 3.27
CA ALA A 392 -0.27 -6.32 3.45
C ALA A 392 -0.11 -7.23 4.67
N LEU A 393 1.08 -7.81 4.87
CA LEU A 393 1.39 -8.61 6.06
C LEU A 393 1.30 -7.77 7.32
N THR A 394 1.87 -6.56 7.30
CA THR A 394 1.85 -5.64 8.44
C THR A 394 0.41 -5.30 8.84
N ALA A 395 -0.42 -4.92 7.87
CA ALA A 395 -1.82 -4.59 8.10
C ALA A 395 -2.65 -5.80 8.57
N SER A 396 -2.39 -6.99 8.01
CA SER A 396 -3.09 -8.22 8.42
C SER A 396 -2.73 -8.65 9.83
N LEU A 397 -1.43 -8.65 10.18
CA LEU A 397 -0.98 -9.06 11.52
C LEU A 397 -1.46 -8.10 12.61
N GLN A 398 -1.61 -6.80 12.30
CA GLN A 398 -2.19 -5.82 13.21
C GLN A 398 -3.70 -5.99 13.47
N LYS A 399 -4.42 -6.64 12.54
CA LYS A 399 -5.86 -6.94 12.70
C LYS A 399 -6.12 -8.18 13.56
N ILE A 400 -5.09 -8.97 13.85
CA ILE A 400 -5.22 -10.15 14.71
C ILE A 400 -5.40 -9.65 16.14
N GLU A 401 -6.60 -9.85 16.69
CA GLU A 401 -6.91 -9.55 18.08
C GLU A 401 -7.04 -10.87 18.85
N VAL A 402 -6.07 -11.13 19.73
CA VAL A 402 -6.14 -12.24 20.70
C VAL A 402 -6.15 -11.61 22.09
N GLU A 403 -7.12 -12.00 22.92
CA GLU A 403 -7.24 -11.45 24.28
C GLU A 403 -5.95 -11.71 25.09
N GLY A 404 -5.31 -10.65 25.57
CA GLY A 404 -4.11 -10.74 26.41
C GLY A 404 -2.76 -10.81 25.69
N VAL A 405 -2.74 -10.89 24.34
CA VAL A 405 -1.48 -10.91 23.55
C VAL A 405 -1.55 -9.93 22.39
N LYS A 406 -0.49 -9.13 22.17
CA LYS A 406 -0.41 -8.17 21.07
C LYS A 406 0.76 -8.46 20.13
N VAL A 407 0.53 -8.41 18.81
CA VAL A 407 1.62 -8.44 17.83
C VAL A 407 2.27 -7.05 17.72
N THR A 408 3.59 -7.00 17.86
CA THR A 408 4.39 -5.78 17.67
C THR A 408 5.36 -5.99 16.51
N ILE A 409 5.20 -5.19 15.46
CA ILE A 409 6.07 -5.25 14.29
C ILE A 409 7.26 -4.33 14.56
N VAL A 410 8.42 -4.94 14.82
CA VAL A 410 9.67 -4.21 15.15
C VAL A 410 10.25 -3.57 13.90
N HIS A 411 10.26 -4.33 12.80
CA HIS A 411 10.81 -3.87 11.53
C HIS A 411 10.12 -4.59 10.37
N SER A 412 9.84 -3.84 9.29
CA SER A 412 9.28 -4.36 8.05
C SER A 412 10.06 -3.76 6.89
N ALA A 413 10.62 -4.61 6.04
CA ALA A 413 11.45 -4.16 4.92
C ALA A 413 11.42 -5.15 3.75
N VAL A 414 11.91 -4.68 2.59
CA VAL A 414 11.96 -5.46 1.36
C VAL A 414 13.37 -5.99 1.12
N GLY A 415 13.46 -7.23 0.67
CA GLY A 415 14.71 -7.89 0.29
C GLY A 415 15.03 -9.13 1.11
N ALA A 416 16.16 -9.76 0.79
CA ALA A 416 16.64 -10.94 1.50
C ALA A 416 16.97 -10.61 2.97
N ILE A 417 16.74 -11.59 3.85
CA ILE A 417 17.11 -11.49 5.27
C ILE A 417 18.64 -11.45 5.39
N ASN A 418 19.17 -10.43 6.08
CA ASN A 418 20.60 -10.19 6.28
C ASN A 418 21.02 -10.32 7.76
N GLU A 419 22.32 -10.17 8.06
CA GLU A 419 22.84 -10.27 9.42
C GLU A 419 22.27 -9.22 10.38
N SER A 420 22.06 -7.99 9.89
CA SER A 420 21.50 -6.90 10.69
C SER A 420 20.08 -7.21 11.16
N ASP A 421 19.31 -7.94 10.36
CA ASP A 421 17.97 -8.39 10.73
C ASP A 421 18.01 -9.43 11.85
N VAL A 422 18.99 -10.34 11.81
CA VAL A 422 19.20 -11.36 12.86
C VAL A 422 19.64 -10.71 14.17
N THR A 423 20.57 -9.75 14.11
CA THR A 423 21.00 -9.00 15.30
C THR A 423 19.85 -8.18 15.91
N LEU A 424 18.99 -7.59 15.07
CA LEU A 424 17.81 -6.87 15.54
C LEU A 424 16.77 -7.80 16.18
N ALA A 425 16.61 -9.00 15.59
CA ALA A 425 15.74 -10.05 16.10
C ALA A 425 16.17 -10.52 17.49
N GLU A 426 17.47 -10.83 17.66
CA GLU A 426 18.06 -11.20 18.93
C GLU A 426 17.86 -10.11 19.99
N ALA A 427 18.20 -8.86 19.66
CA ALA A 427 18.10 -7.74 20.60
C ALA A 427 16.65 -7.42 21.03
N SER A 428 15.68 -7.73 20.18
CA SER A 428 14.25 -7.45 20.42
C SER A 428 13.45 -8.69 20.82
N ASN A 429 14.10 -9.85 20.97
CA ASN A 429 13.46 -11.16 21.14
C ASN A 429 12.30 -11.37 20.13
N ALA A 430 12.58 -11.08 18.86
CA ALA A 430 11.64 -11.19 17.76
C ALA A 430 11.99 -12.39 16.88
N PHE A 431 10.99 -13.05 16.29
CA PHE A 431 11.24 -13.99 15.20
C PHE A 431 11.10 -13.30 13.84
N ILE A 432 11.75 -13.89 12.82
CA ILE A 432 11.80 -13.32 11.48
C ILE A 432 10.85 -14.08 10.55
N ILE A 433 9.96 -13.35 9.90
CA ILE A 433 9.09 -13.86 8.84
C ILE A 433 9.66 -13.44 7.49
N GLY A 434 10.12 -14.43 6.72
CA GLY A 434 10.52 -14.26 5.33
C GLY A 434 9.39 -14.62 4.37
N PHE A 435 8.81 -13.63 3.71
CA PHE A 435 7.76 -13.81 2.71
C PHE A 435 8.34 -13.78 1.29
N ASN A 436 8.33 -14.92 0.63
CA ASN A 436 8.91 -15.14 -0.71
C ASN A 436 10.39 -14.72 -0.85
N VAL A 437 11.09 -14.63 0.28
CA VAL A 437 12.52 -14.29 0.36
C VAL A 437 13.31 -15.40 1.03
N ARG A 438 14.62 -15.42 0.77
CA ARG A 438 15.56 -16.36 1.38
C ARG A 438 16.63 -15.61 2.16
N PRO A 439 17.08 -16.14 3.31
CA PRO A 439 18.18 -15.57 4.05
C PRO A 439 19.50 -15.68 3.27
N THR A 440 20.41 -14.75 3.52
CA THR A 440 21.80 -14.88 3.06
C THR A 440 22.49 -16.05 3.79
N PRO A 441 23.53 -16.67 3.20
CA PRO A 441 24.26 -17.75 3.87
C PRO A 441 24.79 -17.36 5.24
N GLN A 442 25.25 -16.11 5.38
CA GLN A 442 25.76 -15.55 6.63
C GLN A 442 24.63 -15.34 7.66
N ALA A 443 23.50 -14.76 7.25
CA ALA A 443 22.34 -14.60 8.14
C ALA A 443 21.83 -15.96 8.65
N ARG A 444 21.85 -17.00 7.81
CA ARG A 444 21.46 -18.35 8.26
C ARG A 444 22.39 -18.90 9.34
N GLN A 445 23.71 -18.78 9.11
CA GLN A 445 24.69 -19.25 10.08
C GLN A 445 24.60 -18.49 11.40
N GLN A 446 24.35 -17.19 11.34
CA GLN A 446 24.19 -16.36 12.53
C GLN A 446 22.91 -16.71 13.29
N ALA A 447 21.78 -16.87 12.60
CA ALA A 447 20.53 -17.24 13.24
C ALA A 447 20.60 -18.61 13.95
N GLU A 448 21.36 -19.56 13.41
CA GLU A 448 21.63 -20.85 14.08
C GLU A 448 22.54 -20.70 15.31
N ALA A 449 23.44 -19.71 15.34
CA ALA A 449 24.34 -19.46 16.46
C ALA A 449 23.63 -18.70 17.60
N ASP A 450 22.78 -17.74 17.25
CA ASP A 450 22.09 -16.83 18.16
C ASP A 450 20.68 -17.35 18.54
N ASP A 451 20.32 -18.58 18.11
CA ASP A 451 19.02 -19.25 18.32
C ASP A 451 17.80 -18.41 17.89
N VAL A 452 17.94 -17.67 16.80
CA VAL A 452 16.88 -16.82 16.23
C VAL A 452 16.01 -17.63 15.27
N GLU A 453 14.72 -17.71 15.57
CA GLU A 453 13.76 -18.41 14.72
C GLU A 453 13.46 -17.63 13.42
N MET A 454 13.62 -18.31 12.28
CA MET A 454 13.25 -17.78 10.96
C MET A 454 12.20 -18.67 10.31
N ARG A 455 11.07 -18.09 9.94
CA ARG A 455 9.99 -18.80 9.24
C ARG A 455 9.81 -18.27 7.82
N LEU A 456 9.85 -19.16 6.85
CA LEU A 456 9.78 -18.81 5.43
C LEU A 456 8.44 -19.25 4.84
N HIS A 457 7.71 -18.31 4.28
CA HIS A 457 6.39 -18.54 3.71
C HIS A 457 6.28 -17.97 2.30
N SER A 458 5.36 -18.54 1.53
CA SER A 458 5.00 -18.06 0.19
C SER A 458 3.49 -17.78 0.07
N ILE A 459 2.73 -17.98 1.16
CA ILE A 459 1.27 -17.83 1.19
C ILE A 459 0.92 -17.05 2.46
N ILE A 460 0.25 -15.92 2.29
CA ILE A 460 -0.03 -14.98 3.39
C ILE A 460 -0.89 -15.59 4.51
N TYR A 461 -1.84 -16.46 4.20
CA TYR A 461 -2.70 -17.13 5.18
C TYR A 461 -1.92 -17.97 6.19
N LYS A 462 -0.93 -18.73 5.72
CA LYS A 462 -0.11 -19.58 6.59
C LYS A 462 0.65 -18.75 7.61
N VAL A 463 1.08 -17.55 7.22
CA VAL A 463 1.74 -16.61 8.12
C VAL A 463 0.77 -16.15 9.20
N ILE A 464 -0.45 -15.75 8.81
CA ILE A 464 -1.47 -15.27 9.75
C ILE A 464 -1.84 -16.38 10.74
N GLU A 465 -2.13 -17.59 10.26
CA GLU A 465 -2.46 -18.76 11.09
C GLU A 465 -1.35 -19.09 12.08
N GLU A 466 -0.10 -19.15 11.63
CA GLU A 466 1.02 -19.47 12.51
C GLU A 466 1.30 -18.40 13.57
N VAL A 467 1.14 -17.11 13.23
CA VAL A 467 1.26 -16.03 14.20
C VAL A 467 0.11 -16.09 15.22
N GLU A 468 -1.11 -16.37 14.76
CA GLU A 468 -2.27 -16.53 15.64
C GLU A 468 -2.09 -17.72 16.60
N ASP A 469 -1.58 -18.85 16.11
CA ASP A 469 -1.27 -20.02 16.92
C ASP A 469 -0.14 -19.75 17.93
N ALA A 470 0.89 -19.00 17.53
CA ALA A 470 1.95 -18.55 18.43
C ALA A 470 1.40 -17.65 19.54
N MET A 471 0.48 -16.74 19.23
CA MET A 471 -0.19 -15.91 20.22
C MET A 471 -1.02 -16.75 21.20
N LYS A 472 -1.79 -17.72 20.70
CA LYS A 472 -2.58 -18.65 21.54
C LYS A 472 -1.70 -19.47 22.46
N GLY A 473 -0.51 -19.89 22.01
CA GLY A 473 0.46 -20.63 22.83
C GLY A 473 1.04 -19.83 24.00
N MET A 474 0.97 -18.49 23.96
CA MET A 474 1.43 -17.61 25.03
C MET A 474 0.36 -17.27 26.07
N LEU A 475 -0.89 -17.68 25.83
CA LEU A 475 -2.00 -17.49 26.78
C LEU A 475 -1.74 -18.31 28.05
N ASP A 476 -2.03 -17.69 29.19
CA ASP A 476 -1.99 -18.42 30.45
C ASP A 476 -3.13 -19.45 30.49
N PRO A 477 -2.89 -20.67 31.00
CA PRO A 477 -3.93 -21.69 31.08
C PRO A 477 -5.06 -21.21 32.00
N GLU A 478 -6.31 -21.34 31.54
CA GLU A 478 -7.48 -21.07 32.38
C GLU A 478 -7.60 -22.15 33.47
N PHE A 479 -7.49 -21.74 34.73
CA PHE A 479 -7.72 -22.62 35.88
C PHE A 479 -9.21 -22.60 36.23
N GLU A 480 -9.91 -23.70 35.94
CA GLU A 480 -11.29 -23.90 36.39
C GLU A 480 -11.28 -24.51 37.81
N GLU A 481 -11.66 -23.72 38.83
CA GLU A 481 -11.88 -24.27 40.18
C GLU A 481 -13.11 -25.18 40.19
N LYS A 482 -12.88 -26.49 40.05
CA LYS A 482 -13.92 -27.49 40.30
C LYS A 482 -14.07 -27.71 41.80
N LEU A 483 -15.20 -27.25 42.35
CA LEU A 483 -15.60 -27.55 43.72
C LEU A 483 -15.84 -29.06 43.88
N LEU A 484 -14.81 -29.80 44.27
CA LEU A 484 -14.88 -31.26 44.41
C LEU A 484 -15.87 -31.70 45.51
N ALA A 485 -15.88 -31.00 46.64
CA ALA A 485 -16.79 -31.28 47.74
C ALA A 485 -16.95 -30.07 48.66
N LYS A 486 -18.17 -29.85 49.16
CA LYS A 486 -18.46 -28.87 50.20
C LYS A 486 -18.63 -29.59 51.53
N LEU A 487 -17.64 -29.46 52.42
CA LEU A 487 -17.71 -30.00 53.77
C LEU A 487 -18.22 -28.93 54.74
N SER A 488 -19.34 -29.22 55.42
CA SER A 488 -19.85 -28.39 56.50
C SER A 488 -19.50 -29.02 57.85
N PHE A 489 -18.73 -28.32 58.67
CA PHE A 489 -18.37 -28.76 60.02
C PHE A 489 -19.54 -28.54 60.98
N VAL A 490 -20.10 -29.63 61.53
CA VAL A 490 -21.28 -29.55 62.42
C VAL A 490 -20.90 -29.51 63.90
N LYS A 491 -19.71 -30.02 64.30
CA LYS A 491 -19.16 -29.89 65.67
C LYS A 491 -17.71 -30.39 65.75
N PRO A 492 -16.77 -29.69 66.41
CA PRO A 492 -15.42 -30.21 66.63
C PRO A 492 -15.41 -31.25 67.76
N SER A 493 -15.05 -32.50 67.44
CA SER A 493 -14.79 -33.56 68.41
C SER A 493 -13.31 -33.61 68.76
N ARG A 494 -12.97 -33.44 70.05
CA ARG A 494 -11.60 -33.50 70.56
C ARG A 494 -11.16 -34.96 70.72
N PHE A 495 -10.45 -35.51 69.75
CA PHE A 495 -9.82 -36.82 69.88
C PHE A 495 -8.51 -36.70 70.68
N LEU A 496 -8.50 -37.18 71.92
CA LEU A 496 -7.26 -37.57 72.59
C LEU A 496 -6.96 -39.02 72.23
N LYS A 497 -5.94 -39.27 71.40
CA LYS A 497 -5.25 -40.55 71.39
C LYS A 497 -3.75 -40.37 71.16
N SER A 498 -3.04 -40.50 72.26
CA SER A 498 -1.62 -40.83 72.35
C SER A 498 -1.41 -42.29 71.95
N VAL A 499 -0.78 -42.57 70.81
CA VAL A 499 0.01 -43.80 70.57
C VAL A 499 1.01 -43.54 69.44
N PRO A 500 2.09 -44.33 69.30
CA PRO A 500 3.46 -43.85 69.23
C PRO A 500 4.00 -43.88 67.79
N SER A 501 5.19 -43.32 67.61
CA SER A 501 5.96 -43.33 66.37
C SER A 501 6.27 -44.76 65.88
N ALA A 502 5.42 -45.31 65.01
CA ALA A 502 5.77 -46.32 64.00
C ALA A 502 4.55 -46.55 63.08
N ASP A 503 4.79 -46.63 61.76
CA ASP A 503 3.89 -47.14 60.72
C ASP A 503 2.70 -46.29 60.25
N LEU A 504 2.99 -45.18 59.56
CA LEU A 504 2.04 -44.53 58.63
C LEU A 504 2.75 -43.91 57.42
N TRP A 505 3.72 -44.63 56.84
CA TRP A 505 4.41 -44.28 55.59
C TRP A 505 3.74 -44.83 54.32
N TRP A 506 2.51 -45.31 54.39
CA TRP A 506 1.80 -45.85 53.22
C TRP A 506 0.32 -45.43 53.24
N LEU A 507 0.00 -44.34 52.53
CA LEU A 507 -1.18 -44.14 51.67
C LEU A 507 -1.48 -42.64 51.51
N ALA A 508 -1.06 -42.05 50.39
CA ALA A 508 -1.84 -41.10 49.57
C ALA A 508 -0.92 -40.40 48.54
N VAL A 509 -0.40 -41.15 47.58
CA VAL A 509 -0.25 -40.66 46.21
C VAL A 509 -1.16 -41.55 45.36
N LYS A 510 -2.31 -41.01 44.98
CA LYS A 510 -2.99 -41.29 43.72
C LYS A 510 -3.98 -40.19 43.44
#